data_AF-A0A6A3MRY2-F1
#
_entry.id   AF-A0A6A3MRY2-F1
#
_cell.length_a   1.000
_cell.length_b   1.000
_cell.length_c   1.000
_cell.angle_alpha   90.00
_cell.angle_beta   90.00
_cell.angle_gamma   90.00
#
_symmetry.space_group_name_H-M   'P 1'
#
loop_
_entity.id
_entity.type
_entity.pdbx_description
1 polymer ?
#
loop_
_entity_poly.entity_id
_entity_poly.type
_entity_poly.pdbx_seq_one_letter_code
_entity_poly.pdbx_strand_id
1 'polypeptide(L)'
;METGSSVEDEPPAMVSATQGDAAVSHSMDPMSIEIPEGDPVNYPLGVEQCGGHEVLFMTLLEEFSTTSEAIASRVVEAHERNDFVTARREAHSLKGSSAYVAALRVSKCAFRVQVAYEHLMAQQANGEGSDTLAAKQIVDDSVKLLTKEQRLLRGYLRRNFEFNSHAGPSQAPTSQQTDNPDKPTGPCCVM
;
A
#
# COMPACT_ATOMS: atom_id res chain seq x y z
N MET A 1 59.66 -25.05 26.88
CA MET A 1 59.23 -24.00 27.84
C MET A 1 59.00 -22.75 27.00
N GLU A 2 57.98 -22.71 26.13
CA GLU A 2 56.53 -22.59 26.40
C GLU A 2 56.11 -21.29 27.10
N THR A 3 54.94 -20.79 26.66
CA THR A 3 54.21 -19.56 26.98
C THR A 3 54.68 -18.35 26.18
N GLY A 4 53.96 -17.81 25.18
CA GLY A 4 52.54 -17.85 24.87
C GLY A 4 51.87 -16.59 25.42
N SER A 5 51.81 -15.52 24.62
CA SER A 5 51.04 -14.32 24.93
C SER A 5 49.98 -14.16 23.85
N SER A 6 48.77 -14.59 24.21
CA SER A 6 47.55 -14.39 23.43
C SER A 6 47.27 -12.90 23.27
N VAL A 7 47.10 -12.47 22.03
CA VAL A 7 46.42 -11.23 21.69
C VAL A 7 44.93 -11.53 21.83
N GLU A 8 44.28 -10.88 22.78
CA GLU A 8 42.84 -10.99 23.02
C GLU A 8 42.09 -10.36 21.85
N ASP A 9 41.26 -11.17 21.21
CA ASP A 9 40.30 -10.84 20.16
C ASP A 9 39.10 -10.15 20.84
N GLU A 10 39.02 -8.82 20.75
CA GLU A 10 37.82 -8.07 21.17
C GLU A 10 36.78 -8.11 20.04
N PRO A 11 35.57 -8.64 20.27
CA PRO A 11 34.53 -8.62 19.25
C PRO A 11 33.96 -7.20 19.10
N PRO A 12 33.68 -6.72 17.88
CA PRO A 12 33.05 -5.43 17.72
C PRO A 12 31.63 -5.48 18.30
N ALA A 13 31.42 -4.62 19.30
CA ALA A 13 30.15 -4.37 19.95
C ALA A 13 29.04 -4.09 18.93
N MET A 14 27.90 -4.72 19.18
CA MET A 14 26.62 -4.49 18.52
C MET A 14 26.33 -2.98 18.44
N VAL A 15 26.40 -2.40 17.24
CA VAL A 15 25.74 -1.12 16.97
C VAL A 15 24.24 -1.38 16.86
N SER A 16 23.61 -1.28 18.02
CA SER A 16 22.18 -1.14 18.21
C SER A 16 21.69 0.02 17.33
N ALA A 17 21.10 -0.30 16.18
CA ALA A 17 20.32 0.64 15.40
C ALA A 17 18.97 0.84 16.11
N THR A 18 19.02 1.55 17.23
CA THR A 18 17.85 2.21 17.79
C THR A 18 18.00 3.70 17.54
N GLN A 19 16.87 4.29 17.17
CA GLN A 19 16.50 5.69 17.34
C GLN A 19 16.54 6.57 16.08
N GLY A 20 15.33 6.78 15.56
CA GLY A 20 15.04 7.83 14.61
C GLY A 20 13.55 8.03 14.32
N ASP A 21 12.63 7.65 15.20
CA ASP A 21 11.25 8.16 15.14
C ASP A 21 10.60 8.17 16.52
N ALA A 22 11.23 8.91 17.44
CA ALA A 22 10.67 9.20 18.74
C ALA A 22 10.04 10.60 18.71
N ALA A 23 8.71 10.62 18.82
CA ALA A 23 7.93 11.75 19.32
C ALA A 23 8.00 13.04 18.50
N VAL A 24 7.50 13.03 17.26
CA VAL A 24 6.76 14.22 16.83
C VAL A 24 5.48 14.22 17.66
N SER A 25 5.43 15.09 18.67
CA SER A 25 4.18 15.43 19.35
C SER A 25 3.25 16.02 18.31
N HIS A 26 2.42 15.19 17.69
CA HIS A 26 1.45 15.65 16.71
C HIS A 26 0.30 16.34 17.46
N SER A 27 0.51 17.62 17.75
CA SER A 27 -0.49 18.59 18.22
C SER A 27 -1.53 18.94 17.14
N MET A 28 -1.68 18.11 16.10
CA MET A 28 -2.44 18.47 14.91
C MET A 28 -3.83 17.86 14.98
N ASP A 29 -4.88 18.69 15.03
CA ASP A 29 -6.25 18.20 15.01
C ASP A 29 -6.52 17.33 13.76
N PRO A 30 -6.94 16.06 13.90
CA PRO A 30 -7.27 15.21 12.76
C PRO A 30 -8.30 15.86 11.82
N MET A 31 -9.23 16.64 12.36
CA MET A 31 -10.30 17.27 11.59
C MET A 31 -9.81 18.44 10.72
N SER A 32 -8.62 19.00 11.02
CA SER A 32 -8.02 20.05 10.20
C SER A 32 -7.33 19.52 8.94
N ILE A 33 -7.28 18.20 8.74
CA ILE A 33 -6.69 17.58 7.55
C ILE A 33 -7.69 17.65 6.41
N GLU A 34 -7.45 18.57 5.48
CA GLU A 34 -8.24 18.72 4.27
C GLU A 34 -8.01 17.57 3.29
N ILE A 35 -9.11 16.99 2.81
CA ILE A 35 -9.10 15.98 1.76
C ILE A 35 -9.29 16.71 0.42
N PRO A 36 -8.34 16.64 -0.53
CA PRO A 36 -8.43 17.35 -1.79
C PRO A 36 -9.62 16.85 -2.62
N GLU A 37 -10.19 17.73 -3.43
CA GLU A 37 -11.24 17.38 -4.39
C GLU A 37 -10.66 16.95 -5.74
N GLY A 38 -11.53 16.48 -6.64
CA GLY A 38 -11.16 16.04 -7.98
C GLY A 38 -10.95 14.53 -8.10
N ASP A 39 -10.18 14.13 -9.11
CA ASP A 39 -9.97 12.72 -9.42
C ASP A 39 -9.22 11.98 -8.30
N PRO A 40 -9.56 10.70 -8.02
CA PRO A 40 -8.86 9.89 -7.04
C PRO A 40 -7.34 9.77 -7.25
N VAL A 41 -6.86 9.93 -8.49
CA VAL A 41 -5.45 9.98 -8.85
C VAL A 41 -5.19 11.24 -9.66
N ASN A 42 -4.25 12.07 -9.19
CA ASN A 42 -3.79 13.24 -9.95
C ASN A 42 -2.70 12.79 -10.94
N TYR A 43 -3.12 12.42 -12.16
CA TYR A 43 -2.23 11.87 -13.18
C TYR A 43 -1.07 12.81 -13.55
N PRO A 44 -1.30 14.12 -13.87
CA PRO A 44 -0.20 15.03 -14.18
C PRO A 44 0.85 15.11 -13.06
N LEU A 45 0.42 15.19 -11.81
CA LEU A 45 1.32 15.22 -10.66
C LEU A 45 2.11 13.92 -10.53
N GLY A 46 1.47 12.76 -10.71
CA GLY A 46 2.13 11.46 -10.61
C GLY A 46 3.24 11.29 -11.66
N VAL A 47 2.99 11.73 -12.89
CA VAL A 47 3.99 11.74 -13.97
C VAL A 47 5.13 12.71 -13.65
N GLU A 48 4.81 13.90 -13.13
CA GLU A 48 5.81 14.90 -12.70
C GLU A 48 6.71 14.35 -11.58
N GLN A 49 6.15 13.68 -10.58
CA GLN A 49 6.89 13.01 -9.51
C GLN A 49 7.86 11.94 -10.02
N CYS A 50 7.55 11.34 -11.18
CA CYS A 50 8.42 10.40 -11.88
C CYS A 50 9.41 11.09 -12.84
N GLY A 51 9.57 12.42 -12.76
CA GLY A 51 10.46 13.18 -13.64
C GLY A 51 9.98 13.24 -15.10
N GLY A 52 8.67 13.11 -15.34
CA GLY A 52 8.09 13.06 -16.68
C GLY A 52 8.00 11.65 -17.27
N HIS A 53 8.48 10.62 -16.57
CA HIS A 53 8.45 9.24 -17.06
C HIS A 53 7.08 8.57 -16.84
N GLU A 54 6.20 8.72 -17.81
CA GLU A 54 4.83 8.20 -17.78
C GLU A 54 4.76 6.67 -17.58
N VAL A 55 5.62 5.91 -18.26
CA VAL A 55 5.67 4.44 -18.13
C VAL A 55 6.02 4.03 -16.70
N LEU A 56 6.99 4.71 -16.07
CA LEU A 56 7.36 4.45 -14.67
C LEU A 56 6.18 4.72 -13.74
N PHE A 57 5.48 5.84 -13.94
CA PHE A 57 4.28 6.16 -13.16
C PHE A 57 3.21 5.07 -13.30
N MET A 58 2.99 4.55 -14.51
CA MET A 58 2.03 3.47 -14.74
C MET A 58 2.40 2.16 -14.05
N THR A 59 3.67 1.76 -14.07
CA THR A 59 4.14 0.59 -13.31
C THR A 59 3.90 0.75 -11.81
N LEU A 60 4.20 1.92 -11.26
CA LEU A 60 3.98 2.20 -9.83
C LEU A 60 2.50 2.23 -9.46
N LEU A 61 1.66 2.82 -10.32
CA LEU A 61 0.22 2.87 -10.10
C LEU A 61 -0.41 1.48 -10.18
N GLU A 62 0.06 0.63 -11.07
CA GLU A 62 -0.35 -0.78 -11.16
C GLU A 62 0.02 -1.55 -9.89
N GLU A 63 1.27 -1.45 -9.43
CA GLU A 63 1.71 -2.08 -8.17
C GLU A 63 0.89 -1.60 -6.98
N PHE A 64 0.69 -0.28 -6.87
CA PHE A 64 -0.16 0.31 -5.84
C PHE A 64 -1.61 -0.17 -5.91
N SER A 65 -2.17 -0.37 -7.11
CA SER A 65 -3.55 -0.84 -7.28
C SER A 65 -3.78 -2.21 -6.64
N THR A 66 -2.77 -3.08 -6.66
CA THR A 66 -2.84 -4.42 -6.06
C THR A 66 -2.67 -4.42 -4.55
N THR A 67 -1.87 -3.48 -4.02
CA THR A 67 -1.46 -3.48 -2.60
C THR A 67 -2.34 -2.57 -1.73
N SER A 68 -2.87 -1.47 -2.28
CA SER A 68 -3.62 -0.45 -1.53
C SER A 68 -4.86 -1.00 -0.83
N GLU A 69 -5.62 -1.88 -1.50
CA GLU A 69 -6.81 -2.51 -0.93
C GLU A 69 -6.45 -3.41 0.25
N ALA A 70 -5.37 -4.17 0.15
CA ALA A 70 -4.91 -5.02 1.25
C ALA A 70 -4.47 -4.20 2.47
N ILE A 71 -3.76 -3.08 2.27
CA ILE A 71 -3.37 -2.19 3.38
C ILE A 71 -4.61 -1.56 4.02
N ALA A 72 -5.54 -1.04 3.22
CA ALA A 72 -6.77 -0.42 3.73
C ALA A 72 -7.62 -1.43 4.52
N SER A 73 -7.76 -2.67 4.05
CA SER A 73 -8.45 -3.73 4.78
C SER A 73 -7.79 -4.01 6.13
N ARG A 74 -6.45 -4.05 6.21
CA ARG A 74 -5.75 -4.22 7.50
C ARG A 74 -5.99 -3.06 8.47
N VAL A 75 -6.15 -1.82 8.00
CA VAL A 75 -6.56 -0.69 8.84
C VAL A 75 -7.95 -0.94 9.44
N VAL A 76 -8.91 -1.38 8.62
CA VAL A 76 -10.29 -1.66 9.06
C VAL A 76 -10.33 -2.83 10.04
N GLU A 77 -9.67 -3.95 9.73
CA GLU A 77 -9.61 -5.12 10.61
C GLU A 77 -8.93 -4.82 11.96
N ALA A 78 -7.90 -3.98 11.96
CA ALA A 78 -7.27 -3.52 13.20
C ALA A 78 -8.19 -2.59 13.99
N HIS A 79 -8.92 -1.70 13.30
CA HIS A 79 -9.93 -0.82 13.90
C HIS A 79 -11.03 -1.62 14.60
N GLU A 80 -11.62 -2.61 13.93
CA GLU A 80 -12.68 -3.47 14.47
C GLU A 80 -12.23 -4.27 15.70
N ARG A 81 -10.94 -4.64 15.76
CA ARG A 81 -10.33 -5.34 16.89
C ARG A 81 -9.81 -4.41 17.99
N ASN A 82 -9.98 -3.10 17.85
CA ASN A 82 -9.40 -2.08 18.75
C ASN A 82 -7.85 -2.17 18.86
N ASP A 83 -7.18 -2.66 17.82
CA ASP A 83 -5.71 -2.66 17.72
C ASP A 83 -5.23 -1.33 17.13
N PHE A 84 -5.18 -0.31 17.99
CA PHE A 84 -4.89 1.07 17.57
C PHE A 84 -3.46 1.24 17.04
N VAL A 85 -2.50 0.48 17.59
CA VAL A 85 -1.09 0.54 17.17
C VAL A 85 -0.96 0.04 15.73
N THR A 86 -1.57 -1.10 15.43
CA THR A 86 -1.57 -1.64 14.06
C THR A 86 -2.35 -0.75 13.12
N ALA A 87 -3.55 -0.28 13.50
CA ALA A 87 -4.36 0.58 12.64
C ALA A 87 -3.63 1.88 12.26
N ARG A 88 -2.99 2.55 13.24
CA ARG A 88 -2.14 3.72 13.00
C ARG A 88 -0.99 3.42 12.06
N ARG A 89 -0.26 2.31 12.27
CA ARG A 89 0.89 1.93 11.44
C ARG A 89 0.50 1.62 10.01
N GLU A 90 -0.55 0.83 9.80
CA GLU A 90 -1.04 0.52 8.44
C GLU A 90 -1.56 1.78 7.74
N ALA A 91 -2.20 2.70 8.46
CA ALA A 91 -2.61 4.00 7.92
C ALA A 91 -1.40 4.86 7.51
N HIS A 92 -0.32 4.86 8.30
CA HIS A 92 0.93 5.51 7.92
C HIS A 92 1.53 4.91 6.63
N SER A 93 1.56 3.58 6.52
CA SER A 93 2.01 2.90 5.30
C SER A 93 1.17 3.28 4.08
N LEU A 94 -0.17 3.30 4.23
CA LEU A 94 -1.09 3.67 3.16
C LEU A 94 -0.93 5.14 2.75
N LYS A 95 -0.70 6.05 3.71
CA LYS A 95 -0.40 7.47 3.44
C LYS A 95 0.81 7.60 2.52
N GLY A 96 1.90 6.91 2.85
CA GLY A 96 3.14 6.95 2.07
C GLY A 96 2.97 6.38 0.67
N SER A 97 2.43 5.16 0.56
CA SER A 97 2.28 4.49 -0.74
C SER A 97 1.31 5.21 -1.68
N SER A 98 0.20 5.74 -1.16
CA SER A 98 -0.76 6.51 -1.98
C SER A 98 -0.25 7.89 -2.38
N ALA A 99 0.58 8.55 -1.55
CA ALA A 99 1.21 9.82 -1.92
C ALA A 99 2.16 9.67 -3.11
N TYR A 100 2.89 8.55 -3.16
CA TYR A 100 3.89 8.27 -4.19
C TYR A 100 3.30 8.11 -5.59
N VAL A 101 2.02 7.70 -5.67
CA VAL A 101 1.29 7.56 -6.94
C VAL A 101 0.22 8.65 -7.12
N ALA A 102 0.37 9.78 -6.44
CA ALA A 102 -0.54 10.92 -6.49
C ALA A 102 -2.02 10.56 -6.22
N ALA A 103 -2.30 9.50 -5.46
CA ALA A 103 -3.63 9.15 -4.97
C ALA A 103 -3.97 9.96 -3.70
N LEU A 104 -3.96 11.29 -3.84
CA LEU A 104 -3.90 12.25 -2.73
C LEU A 104 -5.09 12.17 -1.78
N ARG A 105 -6.28 11.85 -2.29
CA ARG A 105 -7.50 11.68 -1.49
C ARG A 105 -7.34 10.56 -0.45
N VAL A 106 -6.86 9.40 -0.90
CA VAL A 106 -6.56 8.26 -0.02
C VAL A 106 -5.41 8.61 0.92
N SER A 107 -4.36 9.26 0.42
CA SER A 107 -3.21 9.67 1.25
C SER A 107 -3.61 10.57 2.42
N LYS A 108 -4.46 11.58 2.16
CA LYS A 108 -4.94 12.50 3.19
C LYS A 108 -5.91 11.84 4.15
N CYS A 109 -6.77 10.94 3.67
CA CYS A 109 -7.64 10.16 4.56
C CYS A 109 -6.82 9.24 5.48
N ALA A 110 -5.80 8.57 4.93
CA ALA A 110 -4.92 7.70 5.70
C ALA A 110 -4.10 8.51 6.73
N PHE A 111 -3.64 9.70 6.35
CA PHE A 111 -3.00 10.62 7.29
C PHE A 111 -3.95 11.05 8.42
N ARG A 112 -5.22 11.35 8.10
CA ARG A 112 -6.22 11.67 9.11
C ARG A 112 -6.51 10.51 10.06
N VAL A 113 -6.58 9.29 9.55
CA VAL A 113 -6.69 8.09 10.40
C VAL A 113 -5.47 7.94 11.31
N GLN A 114 -4.26 8.10 10.78
CA GLN A 114 -3.02 8.03 11.56
C GLN A 114 -3.07 9.02 12.75
N VAL A 115 -3.35 10.29 12.47
CA VAL A 115 -3.38 11.36 13.49
C VAL A 115 -4.54 11.17 14.48
N ALA A 116 -5.71 10.71 14.02
CA ALA A 116 -6.83 10.40 14.90
C ALA A 116 -6.50 9.32 15.93
N TYR A 117 -5.76 8.28 15.52
CA TYR A 117 -5.29 7.27 16.46
C TYR A 117 -4.23 7.78 17.42
N GLU A 118 -3.30 8.62 16.96
CA GLU A 118 -2.32 9.27 17.84
C GLU A 118 -3.01 10.10 18.92
N HIS A 119 -4.04 10.87 18.55
CA HIS A 119 -4.87 11.64 19.48
C HIS A 119 -5.61 10.75 20.47
N LEU A 120 -6.29 9.70 20.00
CA LEU A 120 -7.02 8.77 20.87
C LEU A 120 -6.09 8.08 21.87
N MET A 121 -4.93 7.60 21.42
CA MET A 121 -3.96 6.93 22.27
C MET A 121 -3.38 7.88 23.34
N ALA A 122 -3.12 9.14 22.98
CA ALA A 122 -2.65 10.15 23.94
C ALA A 122 -3.72 10.46 25.01
N GLN A 123 -4.98 10.60 24.63
CA GLN A 123 -6.07 10.84 25.59
C GLN A 123 -6.32 9.65 26.52
N GLN A 124 -6.21 8.42 26.01
CA GLN A 124 -6.32 7.22 26.85
C GLN A 124 -5.23 7.14 27.90
N ALA A 125 -4.01 7.61 27.59
CA ALA A 125 -2.92 7.68 28.56
C ALA A 125 -3.17 8.72 29.66
N ASN A 126 -3.90 9.80 29.36
CA ASN A 126 -4.14 10.92 30.27
C ASN A 126 -5.40 10.73 31.17
N GLY A 127 -6.30 9.80 30.84
CA GLY A 127 -7.44 9.43 31.69
C GLY A 127 -8.70 10.31 31.59
N GLU A 128 -8.84 11.13 30.55
CA GLU A 128 -9.97 12.06 30.36
C GLU A 128 -11.14 11.38 29.61
N GLY A 129 -12.19 10.98 30.34
CA GLY A 129 -13.26 10.12 29.81
C GLY A 129 -14.19 10.76 28.76
N SER A 130 -14.48 12.07 28.84
CA SER A 130 -15.34 12.76 27.86
C SER A 130 -14.62 12.99 26.54
N ASP A 131 -13.36 13.42 26.60
CA ASP A 131 -12.54 13.69 25.41
C ASP A 131 -12.23 12.40 24.64
N THR A 132 -12.07 11.28 25.37
CA THR A 132 -11.89 9.95 24.78
C THR A 132 -13.07 9.53 23.89
N LEU A 133 -14.32 9.89 24.24
CA LEU A 133 -15.48 9.54 23.40
C LEU A 133 -15.49 10.34 22.09
N ALA A 134 -15.17 11.64 22.16
CA ALA A 134 -15.05 12.47 20.98
C ALA A 134 -13.92 11.99 20.05
N ALA A 135 -12.75 11.62 20.61
CA ALA A 135 -11.67 11.07 19.80
C ALA A 135 -12.01 9.72 19.17
N LYS A 136 -12.76 8.84 19.86
CA LYS A 136 -13.27 7.61 19.25
C LYS A 136 -14.17 7.90 18.04
N GLN A 137 -15.10 8.86 18.17
CA GLN A 137 -15.96 9.26 17.06
C GLN A 137 -15.15 9.80 15.87
N ILE A 138 -14.12 10.61 16.13
CA ILE A 138 -13.22 11.12 15.09
C ILE A 138 -12.49 9.97 14.37
N VAL A 139 -12.02 8.96 15.11
CA VAL A 139 -11.40 7.76 14.53
C VAL A 139 -12.40 7.02 13.64
N ASP A 140 -13.60 6.72 14.14
CA ASP A 140 -14.65 6.00 13.41
C ASP A 140 -14.98 6.72 12.08
N ASP A 141 -15.17 8.03 12.13
CA ASP A 141 -15.51 8.82 10.95
C ASP A 141 -14.36 8.89 9.95
N SER A 142 -13.12 8.94 10.45
CA SER A 142 -11.91 8.93 9.61
C SER A 142 -11.72 7.58 8.90
N VAL A 143 -11.95 6.46 9.59
CA VAL A 143 -11.88 5.10 9.00
C VAL A 143 -13.00 4.87 7.99
N LYS A 144 -14.22 5.34 8.28
CA LYS A 144 -15.34 5.31 7.32
C LYS A 144 -15.02 6.10 6.05
N LEU A 145 -14.45 7.30 6.20
CA LEU A 145 -14.06 8.13 5.07
C LEU A 145 -12.95 7.47 4.24
N LEU A 146 -11.90 6.93 4.88
CA LEU A 146 -10.86 6.17 4.19
C LEU A 146 -11.43 5.01 3.37
N THR A 147 -12.37 4.25 3.96
CA THR A 147 -13.02 3.11 3.28
C THR A 147 -13.82 3.57 2.06
N LYS A 148 -14.52 4.70 2.16
CA LYS A 148 -15.24 5.31 1.03
C LYS A 148 -14.27 5.71 -0.09
N GLU A 149 -13.19 6.40 0.26
CA GLU A 149 -12.20 6.88 -0.71
C GLU A 149 -11.45 5.73 -1.38
N GLN A 150 -11.11 4.67 -0.66
CA GLN A 150 -10.51 3.46 -1.23
C GLN A 150 -11.44 2.80 -2.27
N ARG A 151 -12.76 2.76 -2.00
CA ARG A 151 -13.75 2.24 -2.96
C ARG A 151 -13.82 3.11 -4.22
N LEU A 152 -13.77 4.43 -4.07
CA LEU A 152 -13.78 5.38 -5.18
C LEU A 152 -12.52 5.25 -6.04
N LEU A 153 -11.35 5.17 -5.40
CA LEU A 153 -10.08 4.90 -6.06
C LEU A 153 -10.14 3.60 -6.88
N ARG A 154 -10.56 2.49 -6.27
CA ARG A 154 -10.67 1.20 -6.97
C ARG A 154 -11.58 1.28 -8.20
N GLY A 155 -12.72 1.96 -8.08
CA GLY A 155 -13.65 2.18 -9.19
C GLY A 155 -13.07 3.08 -10.28
N TYR A 156 -12.31 4.10 -9.90
CA TYR A 156 -11.61 5.00 -10.83
C TYR A 156 -10.51 4.27 -11.59
N LEU A 157 -9.66 3.52 -10.89
CA LEU A 157 -8.56 2.77 -11.49
C LEU A 157 -9.08 1.78 -12.54
N ARG A 158 -10.09 0.98 -12.19
CA ARG A 158 -10.70 0.00 -13.11
C ARG A 158 -11.29 0.62 -14.38
N ARG A 159 -11.77 1.86 -14.32
CA ARG A 159 -12.43 2.52 -15.46
C ARG A 159 -11.47 3.26 -16.39
N ASN A 160 -10.33 3.71 -15.86
CA ASN A 160 -9.44 4.62 -16.57
C ASN A 160 -8.09 3.99 -16.94
N PHE A 161 -7.75 2.83 -16.38
CA PHE A 161 -6.47 2.18 -16.60
C PHE A 161 -6.65 0.71 -16.97
N GLU A 162 -5.87 0.28 -17.96
CA GLU A 162 -5.72 -1.13 -18.33
C GLU A 162 -4.44 -1.65 -17.67
N PHE A 163 -4.56 -2.17 -16.45
CA PHE A 163 -3.47 -2.91 -15.82
C PHE A 163 -3.38 -4.28 -16.47
N ASN A 164 -2.20 -4.63 -16.97
CA ASN A 164 -1.98 -5.93 -17.57
C ASN A 164 -2.07 -6.96 -16.46
N SER A 165 -3.27 -7.53 -16.32
CA SER A 165 -3.54 -8.66 -15.46
C SER A 165 -2.74 -9.85 -16.00
N HIS A 166 -1.44 -9.92 -15.71
CA HIS A 166 -0.60 -11.10 -15.98
C HIS A 166 -0.95 -12.25 -15.01
N ALA A 167 -2.25 -12.43 -14.76
CA ALA A 167 -2.85 -13.61 -14.16
C ALA A 167 -3.70 -14.33 -15.22
N GLY A 168 -3.07 -14.67 -16.35
CA GLY A 168 -3.58 -15.69 -17.26
C GLY A 168 -2.83 -17.00 -17.01
N PRO A 169 -3.51 -18.15 -16.86
CA PRO A 169 -2.81 -19.42 -16.87
C PRO A 169 -2.09 -19.54 -18.22
N SER A 170 -0.78 -19.77 -18.16
CA SER A 170 0.06 -20.08 -19.31
C SER A 170 -0.65 -21.12 -20.18
N GLN A 171 -1.24 -20.71 -21.30
CA GLN A 171 -1.73 -21.66 -22.28
C GLN A 171 -0.50 -22.39 -22.82
N ALA A 172 -0.36 -23.66 -22.42
CA ALA A 172 0.61 -24.56 -23.02
C ALA A 172 0.33 -24.64 -24.53
N PRO A 173 1.37 -24.60 -25.38
CA PRO A 173 1.17 -24.83 -26.81
C PRO A 173 0.62 -26.25 -26.98
N THR A 174 -0.59 -26.35 -27.51
CA THR A 174 -1.16 -27.63 -27.92
C THR A 174 -0.39 -28.09 -29.15
N SER A 175 0.61 -28.93 -28.93
CA SER A 175 1.34 -29.60 -30.01
C SER A 175 0.35 -30.40 -30.85
N GLN A 176 0.15 -29.96 -32.09
CA GLN A 176 -0.41 -30.77 -33.16
C GLN A 176 0.48 -32.01 -33.34
N GLN A 177 0.00 -33.16 -32.89
CA GLN A 177 0.54 -34.45 -33.29
C GLN A 177 -0.42 -35.05 -34.31
N THR A 178 -0.17 -34.75 -35.58
CA THR A 178 -0.69 -35.50 -36.72
C THR A 178 0.06 -36.83 -36.78
N ASP A 179 -0.59 -37.90 -36.31
CA ASP A 179 -0.23 -39.26 -36.67
C ASP A 179 -0.83 -39.59 -38.04
N ASN A 180 0.02 -39.86 -39.03
CA ASN A 180 -0.26 -40.81 -40.11
C ASN A 180 0.98 -41.04 -40.98
N PRO A 181 1.53 -42.26 -41.00
CA PRO A 181 2.30 -42.76 -42.12
C PRO A 181 1.45 -43.77 -42.90
N ASP A 182 1.21 -43.50 -44.18
CA ASP A 182 1.72 -44.32 -45.28
C ASP A 182 0.98 -44.00 -46.60
N LYS A 183 1.78 -43.69 -47.60
CA LYS A 183 1.40 -43.50 -49.02
C LYS A 183 1.37 -44.89 -49.68
N PRO A 184 0.61 -45.12 -50.76
CA PRO A 184 1.17 -44.77 -52.07
C PRO A 184 0.17 -44.26 -53.13
N THR A 185 0.68 -43.32 -53.93
CA THR A 185 0.43 -43.03 -55.36
C THR A 185 -0.86 -43.43 -56.07
N GLY A 186 -1.58 -42.43 -56.59
CA GLY A 186 -2.48 -42.50 -57.75
C GLY A 186 -2.85 -41.08 -58.22
N PRO A 187 -2.85 -40.75 -59.53
CA PRO A 187 -2.81 -39.35 -60.00
C PRO A 187 -4.17 -38.78 -60.45
N CYS A 188 -4.18 -37.46 -60.64
CA CYS A 188 -4.96 -36.69 -61.61
C CYS A 188 -6.26 -35.98 -61.14
N CYS A 189 -6.10 -34.67 -60.88
CA CYS A 189 -6.82 -33.50 -61.41
C CYS A 189 -8.37 -33.37 -61.46
N VAL A 190 -8.77 -32.08 -61.30
CA VAL A 190 -10.03 -31.36 -61.67
C VAL A 190 -11.32 -31.78 -60.92
N MET A 191 -12.21 -30.90 -60.45
CA MET A 191 -12.47 -29.44 -60.59
C MET A 191 -12.84 -28.85 -59.23
#